data_AF-A0A355ADZ5-F1
#
_entry.id   AF-A0A355ADZ5-F1
#
_cell.length_a   1.000
_cell.length_b   1.000
_cell.length_c   1.000
_cell.angle_alpha   90.00
_cell.angle_beta   90.00
_cell.angle_gamma   90.00
#
_symmetry.space_group_name_H-M   'P 1'
#
loop_
_entity.id
_entity.type
_entity.pdbx_description
1 polymer ?
#
loop_
_entity_poly.entity_id
_entity_poly.type
_entity_poly.pdbx_seq_one_letter_code
_entity_poly.pdbx_strand_id
1 'polypeptide(L)'
;MSQFVLFFFTFKYRGINNRKALFFADSHKLETIWTVIPTIVLSGLIIYGLWTWNEIKDSSDSENPLIVELYAKQFQWEARYAGVDNELGNANVRFIEGVNTMGVDFSDKNASDDIPLVVQEGKYVKELHIPKGRKVVFKLRSQDVLHSAYMPHFRAQMNCVPGMVTEIAFTPTVTTAEMRLNEDTKAKYEYINKIRKEKGEEEVEFDYLVLCNKICGSSHYNMQLKIVVDEQTNFDKWLKTQKTFAQSNK
;
A
#
# COMPACT_ATOMS: atom_id res chain seq x y z
N MET A 1 -8.30 -32.34 -1.85
CA MET A 1 -8.49 -33.57 -1.03
C MET A 1 -9.95 -33.77 -0.63
N SER A 2 -10.64 -32.79 -0.01
CA SER A 2 -12.07 -32.90 0.36
C SER A 2 -12.97 -33.24 -0.83
N GLN A 3 -12.77 -32.58 -1.97
CA GLN A 3 -13.53 -32.83 -3.20
C GLN A 3 -13.38 -34.30 -3.66
N PHE A 4 -12.15 -34.83 -3.67
CA PHE A 4 -11.91 -36.24 -4.03
C PHE A 4 -12.60 -37.21 -3.07
N VAL A 5 -12.52 -36.96 -1.75
CA VAL A 5 -13.19 -37.80 -0.75
C VAL A 5 -14.71 -37.78 -0.94
N LEU A 6 -15.30 -36.63 -1.23
CA LEU A 6 -16.72 -36.50 -1.53
C LEU A 6 -17.10 -37.28 -2.80
N PHE A 7 -16.37 -37.12 -3.90
CA PHE A 7 -16.61 -37.87 -5.14
C PHE A 7 -16.43 -39.38 -4.97
N PHE A 8 -15.40 -39.79 -4.24
CA PHE A 8 -15.19 -41.21 -3.92
C PHE A 8 -16.32 -41.76 -3.05
N PHE A 9 -16.74 -41.01 -2.03
CA PHE A 9 -17.82 -41.40 -1.14
C PHE A 9 -19.13 -41.57 -1.91
N THR A 10 -19.52 -40.59 -2.72
CA THR A 10 -20.73 -40.66 -3.56
C THR A 10 -20.65 -41.81 -4.56
N PHE A 11 -19.51 -42.01 -5.21
CA PHE A 11 -19.31 -43.12 -6.15
C PHE A 11 -19.41 -44.50 -5.48
N LYS A 12 -18.72 -44.69 -4.35
CA LYS A 12 -18.62 -45.97 -3.63
C LYS A 12 -19.89 -46.32 -2.88
N TYR A 13 -20.53 -45.34 -2.24
CA TYR A 13 -21.71 -45.51 -1.39
C TYR A 13 -23.01 -45.03 -2.04
N ARG A 14 -23.07 -44.96 -3.38
CA ARG A 14 -24.34 -44.75 -4.12
C ARG A 14 -25.40 -45.80 -3.75
N GLY A 15 -26.67 -45.41 -3.83
CA GLY A 15 -27.81 -46.29 -3.53
C GLY A 15 -27.90 -47.48 -4.48
N ILE A 16 -27.98 -48.69 -3.92
CA ILE A 16 -28.17 -49.96 -4.65
C ILE A 16 -29.19 -50.78 -3.85
N ASN A 17 -30.27 -51.25 -4.49
CA ASN A 17 -31.43 -51.87 -3.83
C ASN A 17 -31.08 -53.02 -2.86
N ASN A 18 -30.01 -53.77 -3.11
CA ASN A 18 -29.59 -54.92 -2.29
C ASN A 18 -28.43 -54.62 -1.32
N ARG A 19 -28.05 -53.35 -1.15
CA ARG A 19 -26.96 -52.95 -0.24
C ARG A 19 -27.54 -52.24 0.99
N LYS A 20 -27.41 -52.87 2.16
CA LYS A 20 -27.76 -52.24 3.44
C LYS A 20 -26.69 -51.21 3.82
N ALA A 21 -27.12 -50.06 4.34
CA ALA A 21 -26.21 -49.05 4.87
C ALA A 21 -25.57 -49.55 6.17
N LEU A 22 -24.27 -49.28 6.35
CA LEU A 22 -23.59 -49.48 7.62
C LEU A 22 -23.99 -48.34 8.56
N PHE A 23 -24.53 -48.67 9.73
CA PHE A 23 -24.76 -47.70 10.79
C PHE A 23 -23.48 -47.57 11.63
N PHE A 24 -22.98 -46.35 11.74
CA PHE A 24 -21.76 -46.02 12.48
C PHE A 24 -21.96 -44.62 13.07
N ALA A 25 -22.05 -44.52 14.41
CA ALA A 25 -22.47 -43.30 15.08
C ALA A 25 -21.30 -42.38 15.43
N ASP A 26 -20.16 -42.94 15.83
CA ASP A 26 -19.05 -42.19 16.42
C ASP A 26 -17.69 -42.88 16.18
N SER A 27 -16.63 -42.07 16.22
CA SER A 27 -15.26 -42.58 16.18
C SER A 27 -14.30 -41.60 16.84
N HIS A 28 -14.03 -41.81 18.11
CA HIS A 28 -13.07 -40.99 18.85
C HIS A 28 -11.69 -40.92 18.21
N LYS A 29 -11.25 -41.99 17.53
CA LYS A 29 -9.97 -42.00 16.78
C LYS A 29 -10.02 -41.03 15.60
N LEU A 30 -11.08 -41.07 14.81
CA LEU A 30 -11.24 -40.21 13.63
C LEU A 30 -11.47 -38.74 14.04
N GLU A 31 -12.26 -38.55 15.10
CA GLU A 31 -12.48 -37.26 15.77
C GLU A 31 -11.18 -36.63 16.25
N THR A 32 -10.35 -37.40 16.94
CA THR A 32 -9.04 -36.94 17.40
C THR A 32 -8.16 -36.54 16.21
N ILE A 33 -8.10 -37.36 15.15
CA ILE A 33 -7.28 -37.07 13.97
C ILE A 33 -7.73 -35.77 13.28
N TRP A 34 -9.03 -35.60 12.99
CA TRP A 34 -9.51 -34.39 12.31
C TRP A 34 -9.56 -33.15 13.19
N THR A 35 -9.35 -33.29 14.49
CA THR A 35 -9.24 -32.15 15.41
C THR A 35 -7.77 -31.75 15.55
N VAL A 36 -6.90 -32.71 15.87
CA VAL A 36 -5.47 -32.48 16.12
C VAL A 36 -4.74 -32.01 14.87
N ILE A 37 -5.00 -32.60 13.70
CA ILE A 37 -4.29 -32.20 12.47
C ILE A 37 -4.57 -30.73 12.11
N PRO A 38 -5.84 -30.27 11.99
CA PRO A 38 -6.11 -28.85 11.73
C PRO A 38 -5.59 -27.93 12.83
N THR A 39 -5.64 -28.34 14.10
CA THR A 39 -5.06 -27.56 15.20
C THR A 39 -3.57 -27.34 15.00
N ILE A 40 -2.79 -28.40 14.73
CA ILE A 40 -1.33 -28.29 14.51
C ILE A 40 -1.02 -27.42 13.30
N VAL A 41 -1.73 -27.64 12.19
CA VAL A 41 -1.53 -26.86 10.95
C VAL A 41 -1.85 -25.38 11.18
N LEU A 42 -2.99 -25.08 11.82
CA LEU A 42 -3.39 -23.71 12.10
C LEU A 42 -2.43 -23.03 13.08
N SER A 43 -1.99 -23.73 14.13
CA SER A 43 -0.98 -23.22 15.06
C SER A 43 0.33 -22.88 14.34
N GLY A 44 0.81 -23.74 13.44
CA GLY A 44 2.01 -23.46 12.64
C GLY A 44 1.85 -22.22 11.76
N LEU A 45 0.71 -22.09 11.07
CA LEU A 45 0.41 -20.92 10.23
C LEU A 45 0.30 -19.63 11.05
N ILE A 46 -0.30 -19.68 12.25
CA ILE A 46 -0.42 -18.52 13.14
C ILE A 46 0.96 -18.09 13.66
N ILE A 47 1.78 -19.03 14.12
CA ILE A 47 3.13 -18.72 14.63
C ILE A 47 3.98 -18.06 13.54
N TYR A 48 4.00 -18.64 12.34
CA TYR A 48 4.69 -18.06 11.20
C TYR A 48 4.12 -16.67 10.83
N GLY A 49 2.79 -16.55 10.78
CA GLY A 49 2.13 -15.29 10.47
C GLY A 49 2.42 -14.17 11.47
N LEU A 50 2.45 -14.47 12.77
CA LEU A 50 2.79 -13.50 13.82
C LEU A 50 4.26 -13.07 13.75
N TRP A 51 5.17 -14.01 13.47
CA TRP A 51 6.58 -13.69 13.30
C TRP A 51 6.81 -12.75 12.10
N THR A 52 6.24 -13.09 10.94
CA THR A 52 6.28 -12.24 9.74
C THR A 52 5.57 -10.89 9.97
N TRP A 53 4.46 -10.87 10.70
CA TRP A 53 3.76 -9.62 11.02
C TRP A 53 4.65 -8.66 11.82
N ASN A 54 5.34 -9.17 12.84
CA ASN A 54 6.24 -8.36 13.66
C ASN A 54 7.40 -7.80 12.83
N GLU A 55 8.03 -8.62 11.98
CA GLU A 55 9.12 -8.19 11.09
C GLU A 55 8.67 -7.08 10.12
N ILE A 56 7.46 -7.18 9.56
CA ILE A 56 6.91 -6.17 8.65
C ILE A 56 6.49 -4.89 9.38
N LYS A 57 5.99 -5.01 10.62
CA LYS A 57 5.48 -3.88 11.41
C LYS A 57 6.55 -3.13 12.18
N ASP A 58 7.70 -3.73 12.40
CA ASP A 58 8.81 -3.02 13.02
C ASP A 58 9.34 -1.94 12.06
N SER A 59 9.11 -0.67 12.39
CA SER A 59 9.62 0.48 11.65
C SER A 59 10.93 1.03 12.24
N SER A 60 11.37 0.53 13.40
CA SER A 60 12.50 1.05 14.18
C SER A 60 13.88 0.54 13.72
N ASP A 61 13.92 -0.57 12.98
CA ASP A 61 15.16 -1.25 12.57
C ASP A 61 15.97 -0.56 11.44
N SER A 62 15.65 0.68 11.05
CA SER A 62 16.41 1.39 10.02
C SER A 62 17.18 2.56 10.62
N GLU A 63 18.50 2.58 10.42
CA GLU A 63 19.35 3.68 10.89
C GLU A 63 18.99 5.04 10.25
N ASN A 64 18.41 5.04 9.03
CA ASN A 64 18.03 6.27 8.34
C ASN A 64 16.87 6.05 7.33
N PRO A 65 15.64 5.80 7.80
CA PRO A 65 14.49 5.69 6.92
C PRO A 65 14.17 7.03 6.26
N LEU A 66 13.55 7.01 5.08
CA LEU A 66 12.92 8.18 4.51
C LEU A 66 11.54 8.35 5.15
N ILE A 67 11.30 9.47 5.83
CA ILE A 67 9.99 9.75 6.43
C ILE A 67 9.15 10.61 5.47
N VAL A 68 7.95 10.11 5.17
CA VAL A 68 6.99 10.76 4.27
C VAL A 68 5.63 10.81 4.96
N GLU A 69 5.01 11.98 5.01
CA GLU A 69 3.60 12.08 5.33
C GLU A 69 2.77 11.91 4.07
N LEU A 70 1.72 11.10 4.13
CA LEU A 70 0.68 11.04 3.12
C LEU A 70 -0.66 11.47 3.76
N TYR A 71 -1.20 12.57 3.25
CA TYR A 71 -2.38 13.24 3.76
C TYR A 71 -3.58 13.02 2.83
N ALA A 72 -4.62 12.38 3.36
CA ALA A 72 -5.83 12.02 2.62
C ALA A 72 -6.95 13.03 2.81
N LYS A 73 -7.59 13.45 1.71
CA LYS A 73 -8.84 14.23 1.72
C LYS A 73 -9.71 13.88 0.52
N GLN A 74 -11.00 14.18 0.56
CA GLN A 74 -11.93 13.99 -0.56
C GLN A 74 -11.60 14.98 -1.69
N PHE A 75 -11.15 14.56 -2.88
CA PHE A 75 -10.66 13.24 -3.28
C PHE A 75 -9.27 13.38 -3.90
N GLN A 76 -8.26 13.55 -3.05
CA GLN A 76 -6.87 13.71 -3.45
C GLN A 76 -5.91 13.33 -2.33
N TRP A 77 -4.72 12.89 -2.74
CA TRP A 77 -3.58 12.68 -1.86
C TRP A 77 -2.68 13.90 -1.90
N GLU A 78 -2.23 14.33 -0.73
CA GLU A 78 -1.10 15.23 -0.57
C GLU A 78 0.00 14.52 0.18
N ALA A 79 1.23 15.01 0.04
CA ALA A 79 2.36 14.45 0.73
C ALA A 79 3.35 15.53 1.12
N ARG A 80 4.15 15.25 2.14
CA ARG A 80 5.38 16.00 2.45
C ARG A 80 6.47 15.04 2.89
N TYR A 81 7.71 15.40 2.61
CA TYR A 81 8.89 14.70 3.10
C TYR A 81 9.39 15.41 4.34
N ALA A 82 9.88 14.63 5.31
CA ALA A 82 10.70 15.18 6.38
C ALA A 82 11.95 15.83 5.79
N GLY A 83 12.43 16.88 6.45
CA GLY A 83 13.57 17.65 6.00
C GLY A 83 14.92 17.00 6.31
N VAL A 84 15.90 17.84 6.60
CA VAL A 84 17.28 17.43 6.92
C VAL A 84 17.35 16.79 8.31
N ASP A 85 16.47 17.21 9.21
CA ASP A 85 16.32 16.65 10.55
C ASP A 85 15.69 15.25 10.56
N ASN A 86 15.13 14.81 9.42
CA ASN A 86 14.37 13.58 9.26
C ASN A 86 13.21 13.48 10.27
N GLU A 87 12.63 14.60 10.65
CA GLU A 87 11.44 14.68 11.50
C GLU A 87 10.36 15.50 10.78
N LEU A 88 9.09 15.11 10.92
CA LEU A 88 7.99 15.89 10.36
C LEU A 88 7.53 16.90 11.41
N GLY A 89 7.36 18.16 10.99
CA GLY A 89 6.74 19.16 11.84
C GLY A 89 5.30 18.79 12.22
N ASN A 90 4.87 19.27 13.38
CA ASN A 90 3.50 19.10 13.87
C ASN A 90 2.49 19.59 12.84
N ALA A 91 1.34 18.91 12.78
CA ALA A 91 0.25 19.30 11.89
C ALA A 91 -1.11 19.05 12.53
N ASN A 92 -2.02 19.99 12.32
CA ASN A 92 -3.39 19.92 12.78
C ASN A 92 -4.34 20.51 11.73
N VAL A 93 -5.51 19.91 11.58
CA VAL A 93 -6.55 20.39 10.65
C VAL A 93 -6.95 21.85 10.90
N ARG A 94 -6.75 22.37 12.12
CA ARG A 94 -7.03 23.77 12.50
C ARG A 94 -6.07 24.78 11.86
N PHE A 95 -4.89 24.36 11.42
CA PHE A 95 -3.92 25.23 10.77
C PHE A 95 -4.12 25.28 9.25
N ILE A 96 -5.15 24.63 8.71
CA ILE A 96 -5.46 24.65 7.28
C ILE A 96 -6.01 26.03 6.92
N GLU A 97 -5.20 26.83 6.24
CA GLU A 97 -5.58 28.15 5.74
C GLU A 97 -4.76 28.50 4.48
N GLY A 98 -5.41 29.10 3.49
CA GLY A 98 -4.78 29.55 2.25
C GLY A 98 -3.99 28.43 1.54
N VAL A 99 -2.66 28.59 1.48
CA VAL A 99 -1.73 27.66 0.84
C VAL A 99 -1.36 26.45 1.73
N ASN A 100 -1.67 26.47 3.02
CA ASN A 100 -1.36 25.39 3.96
C ASN A 100 -2.41 24.27 3.91
N THR A 101 -2.40 23.49 2.85
CA THR A 101 -3.44 22.49 2.58
C THR A 101 -3.36 21.24 3.45
N MET A 102 -2.24 21.02 4.14
CA MET A 102 -2.00 19.85 5.04
C MET A 102 -2.07 20.20 6.53
N GLY A 103 -2.25 21.48 6.86
CA GLY A 103 -2.38 21.96 8.24
C GLY A 103 -1.08 21.89 9.02
N VAL A 104 0.06 22.13 8.38
CA VAL A 104 1.38 22.15 9.02
C VAL A 104 1.48 23.34 9.97
N ASP A 105 1.97 23.12 11.18
CA ASP A 105 2.23 24.19 12.15
C ASP A 105 3.57 24.87 11.81
N PHE A 106 3.53 26.03 11.15
CA PHE A 106 4.74 26.77 10.79
C PHE A 106 5.46 27.41 11.98
N SER A 107 4.88 27.39 13.18
CA SER A 107 5.59 27.80 14.40
C SER A 107 6.52 26.70 14.93
N ASP A 108 6.32 25.46 14.50
CA ASP A 108 7.18 24.34 14.81
C ASP A 108 8.52 24.46 14.06
N LYS A 109 9.62 24.26 14.79
CA LYS A 109 10.98 24.29 14.24
C LYS A 109 11.17 23.20 13.18
N ASN A 110 10.63 22.01 13.44
CA ASN A 110 10.77 20.83 12.58
C ASN A 110 9.89 20.93 11.32
N ALA A 111 8.98 21.92 11.23
CA ALA A 111 8.17 22.15 10.03
C ALA A 111 8.89 22.99 8.96
N SER A 112 9.99 23.65 9.32
CA SER A 112 10.60 24.68 8.46
C SER A 112 11.33 24.10 7.24
N ASP A 113 11.89 22.90 7.38
CA ASP A 113 12.61 22.16 6.35
C ASP A 113 11.79 21.02 5.73
N ASP A 114 10.55 20.81 6.19
CA ASP A 114 9.58 19.94 5.52
C ASP A 114 9.37 20.35 4.06
N ILE A 115 9.31 19.34 3.18
CA ILE A 115 9.23 19.53 1.73
C ILE A 115 7.85 19.09 1.24
N PRO A 116 6.93 20.01 0.89
CA PRO A 116 5.64 19.64 0.32
C PRO A 116 5.78 19.04 -1.08
N LEU A 117 4.97 18.02 -1.36
CA LEU A 117 4.84 17.48 -2.71
C LEU A 117 4.04 18.45 -3.60
N VAL A 118 4.72 19.02 -4.58
CA VAL A 118 4.15 19.96 -5.56
C VAL A 118 4.18 19.38 -6.97
N VAL A 119 3.38 19.95 -7.87
CA VAL A 119 3.48 19.63 -9.30
C VAL A 119 4.76 20.26 -9.83
N GLN A 120 5.60 19.46 -10.47
CA GLN A 120 6.87 19.94 -11.05
C GLN A 120 6.60 20.79 -12.30
N GLU A 121 7.50 21.72 -12.58
CA GLU A 121 7.45 22.52 -13.81
C GLU A 121 7.45 21.61 -15.04
N GLY A 122 6.51 21.83 -15.96
CA GLY A 122 6.34 21.00 -17.16
C GLY A 122 5.59 19.68 -16.95
N LYS A 123 5.09 19.39 -15.73
CA LYS A 123 4.20 18.24 -15.47
C LYS A 123 2.78 18.71 -15.14
N TYR A 124 1.81 17.82 -15.39
CA TYR A 124 0.39 18.05 -15.10
C TYR A 124 -0.10 17.35 -13.83
N VAL A 125 0.72 16.47 -13.23
CA VAL A 125 0.35 15.64 -12.07
C VAL A 125 1.44 15.64 -11.01
N LYS A 126 1.06 15.41 -9.75
CA LYS A 126 1.99 15.19 -8.64
C LYS A 126 2.58 13.78 -8.73
N GLU A 127 3.88 13.66 -8.48
CA GLU A 127 4.61 12.40 -8.50
C GLU A 127 5.40 12.27 -7.19
N LEU A 128 5.09 11.25 -6.41
CA LEU A 128 5.78 10.95 -5.17
C LEU A 128 7.03 10.11 -5.50
N HIS A 129 8.21 10.72 -5.46
CA HIS A 129 9.45 9.99 -5.66
C HIS A 129 9.91 9.32 -4.36
N ILE A 130 10.41 8.08 -4.45
CA ILE A 130 11.02 7.33 -3.34
C ILE A 130 12.24 6.53 -3.82
N PRO A 131 13.28 6.36 -2.99
CA PRO A 131 14.48 5.62 -3.38
C PRO A 131 14.34 4.10 -3.22
N LYS A 132 14.87 3.35 -4.18
CA LYS A 132 15.08 1.90 -4.08
C LYS A 132 16.11 1.56 -3.01
N GLY A 133 15.84 0.48 -2.27
CA GLY A 133 16.76 -0.08 -1.27
C GLY A 133 16.79 0.65 0.08
N ARG A 134 16.11 1.81 0.21
CA ARG A 134 15.97 2.52 1.49
C ARG A 134 14.55 2.34 2.04
N LYS A 135 14.45 2.07 3.34
CA LYS A 135 13.16 1.93 4.03
C LYS A 135 12.43 3.28 3.99
N VAL A 136 11.17 3.26 3.59
CA VAL A 136 10.30 4.44 3.57
C VAL A 136 9.22 4.24 4.63
N VAL A 137 9.12 5.19 5.55
CA VAL A 137 8.11 5.21 6.61
C VAL A 137 7.04 6.24 6.25
N PHE A 138 5.85 5.75 5.94
CA PHE A 138 4.69 6.57 5.64
C PHE A 138 3.88 6.85 6.89
N LYS A 139 3.86 8.12 7.31
CA LYS A 139 2.93 8.64 8.32
C LYS A 139 1.65 9.05 7.60
N LEU A 140 0.53 8.46 7.99
CA LEU A 140 -0.74 8.65 7.29
C LEU A 140 -1.70 9.45 8.16
N ARG A 141 -2.29 10.48 7.58
CA ARG A 141 -3.34 11.29 8.21
C ARG A 141 -4.52 11.46 7.27
N SER A 142 -5.67 11.80 7.82
CA SER A 142 -6.83 12.21 7.03
C SER A 142 -7.45 13.50 7.55
N GLN A 143 -7.86 14.34 6.61
CA GLN A 143 -8.55 15.60 6.87
C GLN A 143 -10.01 15.40 7.28
N ASP A 144 -10.71 14.46 6.64
CA ASP A 144 -12.17 14.41 6.61
C ASP A 144 -12.74 13.06 7.06
N VAL A 145 -12.70 12.05 6.21
CA VAL A 145 -13.34 10.74 6.42
C VAL A 145 -12.30 9.63 6.45
N LEU A 146 -12.72 8.38 6.70
CA LEU A 146 -11.81 7.25 6.57
C LEU A 146 -11.38 7.06 5.11
N HIS A 147 -10.08 7.02 4.88
CA HIS A 147 -9.47 6.54 3.63
C HIS A 147 -8.59 5.32 3.93
N SER A 148 -8.02 4.71 2.90
CA SER A 148 -6.97 3.69 3.08
C SER A 148 -5.96 3.86 1.96
N ALA A 149 -4.73 4.22 2.32
CA ALA A 149 -3.62 4.25 1.37
C ALA A 149 -3.27 2.81 1.03
N TYR A 150 -3.48 2.44 -0.24
CA TYR A 150 -3.15 1.13 -0.76
C TYR A 150 -2.14 1.26 -1.90
N MET A 151 -1.00 0.60 -1.75
CA MET A 151 0.08 0.59 -2.73
C MET A 151 0.30 -0.87 -3.19
N PRO A 152 -0.43 -1.33 -4.22
CA PRO A 152 -0.60 -2.76 -4.52
C PRO A 152 0.71 -3.50 -4.77
N HIS A 153 1.62 -2.88 -5.53
CA HIS A 153 2.88 -3.49 -5.91
C HIS A 153 3.88 -3.64 -4.75
N PHE A 154 3.68 -2.87 -3.67
CA PHE A 154 4.47 -2.97 -2.44
C PHE A 154 3.79 -3.85 -1.39
N ARG A 155 2.58 -4.37 -1.70
CA ARG A 155 1.71 -5.11 -0.75
C ARG A 155 1.48 -4.34 0.56
N ALA A 156 1.47 -3.01 0.46
CA ALA A 156 1.38 -2.11 1.58
C ALA A 156 -0.02 -1.49 1.62
N GLN A 157 -0.72 -1.63 2.74
CA GLN A 157 -1.99 -0.99 2.99
C GLN A 157 -2.13 -0.53 4.44
N MET A 158 -2.59 0.70 4.65
CA MET A 158 -2.95 1.21 5.97
C MET A 158 -4.08 2.25 5.87
N ASN A 159 -4.99 2.23 6.86
CA ASN A 159 -6.11 3.17 6.93
C ASN A 159 -5.62 4.57 7.32
N CYS A 160 -6.12 5.60 6.66
CA CYS A 160 -5.95 6.98 7.05
C CYS A 160 -7.16 7.37 7.92
N VAL A 161 -6.92 7.68 9.19
CA VAL A 161 -7.99 7.88 10.18
C VAL A 161 -8.00 9.34 10.64
N PRO A 162 -9.13 10.06 10.51
CA PRO A 162 -9.24 11.42 11.06
C PRO A 162 -8.90 11.46 12.56
N GLY A 163 -8.00 12.36 12.94
CA GLY A 163 -7.57 12.54 14.34
C GLY A 163 -6.50 11.58 14.86
N MET A 164 -5.99 10.66 14.03
CA MET A 164 -4.90 9.74 14.41
C MET A 164 -3.86 9.63 13.30
N VAL A 165 -2.58 9.61 13.66
CA VAL A 165 -1.50 9.28 12.74
C VAL A 165 -1.32 7.77 12.74
N THR A 166 -1.54 7.13 11.59
CA THR A 166 -1.21 5.71 11.39
C THR A 166 0.09 5.59 10.61
N GLU A 167 0.68 4.40 10.59
CA GLU A 167 1.98 4.19 9.94
C GLU A 167 2.02 2.90 9.14
N ILE A 168 2.72 2.96 8.01
CA ILE A 168 3.19 1.78 7.29
C ILE A 168 4.60 2.03 6.76
N ALA A 169 5.44 1.00 6.77
CA ALA A 169 6.79 1.08 6.23
C ALA A 169 7.02 -0.06 5.23
N PHE A 170 7.86 0.20 4.23
CA PHE A 170 8.39 -0.82 3.32
C PHE A 170 9.67 -0.32 2.64
N THR A 171 10.42 -1.25 2.05
CA THR A 171 11.63 -0.95 1.28
C THR A 171 11.36 -1.27 -0.20
N PRO A 172 11.35 -0.28 -1.11
CA PRO A 172 11.18 -0.54 -2.54
C PRO A 172 12.37 -1.36 -3.07
N THR A 173 12.12 -2.41 -3.84
CA THR A 173 13.17 -3.32 -4.34
C THR A 173 13.42 -3.18 -5.85
N VAL A 174 12.51 -2.58 -6.59
CA VAL A 174 12.54 -2.44 -8.05
C VAL A 174 12.19 -1.00 -8.40
N THR A 175 13.00 -0.35 -9.25
CA THR A 175 12.73 1.00 -9.74
C THR A 175 11.57 1.01 -10.73
N THR A 176 10.93 2.17 -10.93
CA THR A 176 9.89 2.32 -11.96
C THR A 176 10.43 1.99 -13.35
N ALA A 177 11.67 2.40 -13.64
CA ALA A 177 12.34 2.09 -14.91
C ALA A 177 12.57 0.58 -15.09
N GLU A 178 13.08 -0.12 -14.07
CA GLU A 178 13.27 -1.57 -14.11
C GLU A 178 11.93 -2.31 -14.27
N MET A 179 10.89 -1.86 -13.58
CA MET A 179 9.56 -2.47 -13.66
C MET A 179 8.95 -2.32 -15.07
N ARG A 180 9.15 -1.18 -15.73
CA ARG A 180 8.75 -0.98 -17.14
C ARG A 180 9.54 -1.86 -18.11
N LEU A 181 10.74 -2.28 -17.74
CA LEU A 181 11.57 -3.19 -18.55
C LEU A 181 11.25 -4.67 -18.34
N ASN A 182 10.50 -5.02 -17.31
CA ASN A 182 10.09 -6.40 -17.04
C ASN A 182 9.20 -6.95 -18.17
N GLU A 183 9.48 -8.17 -18.63
CA GLU A 183 8.81 -8.77 -19.79
C GLU A 183 7.30 -8.96 -19.60
N ASP A 184 6.85 -9.38 -18.41
CA ASP A 184 5.41 -9.53 -18.12
C ASP A 184 4.71 -8.16 -18.13
N THR A 185 5.40 -7.12 -17.64
CA THR A 185 4.89 -5.75 -17.61
C THR A 185 4.80 -5.18 -19.02
N LYS A 186 5.85 -5.34 -19.84
CA LYS A 186 5.83 -4.94 -21.25
C LYS A 186 4.67 -5.60 -21.99
N ALA A 187 4.57 -6.93 -21.93
CA ALA A 187 3.52 -7.67 -22.62
C ALA A 187 2.11 -7.20 -22.22
N LYS A 188 1.90 -6.92 -20.92
CA LYS A 188 0.65 -6.38 -20.41
C LYS A 188 0.34 -4.98 -20.97
N TYR A 189 1.32 -4.07 -20.97
CA TYR A 189 1.11 -2.70 -21.44
C TYR A 189 1.02 -2.60 -22.96
N GLU A 190 1.72 -3.44 -23.71
CA GLU A 190 1.55 -3.60 -25.16
C GLU A 190 0.12 -4.03 -25.50
N TYR A 191 -0.42 -5.01 -24.77
CA TYR A 191 -1.82 -5.44 -24.94
C TYR A 191 -2.82 -4.33 -24.59
N ILE A 192 -2.60 -3.62 -23.47
CA ILE A 192 -3.44 -2.49 -23.05
C ILE A 192 -3.41 -1.38 -24.11
N ASN A 193 -2.21 -0.99 -24.57
CA ASN A 193 -2.04 0.10 -25.52
C ASN A 193 -2.60 -0.25 -26.90
N LYS A 194 -2.58 -1.53 -27.30
CA LYS A 194 -3.31 -1.99 -28.49
C LYS A 194 -4.81 -1.66 -28.39
N ILE A 195 -5.46 -2.00 -27.26
CA ILE A 195 -6.89 -1.71 -27.05
C ILE A 195 -7.15 -0.20 -26.96
N ARG A 196 -6.27 0.56 -26.29
CA ARG A 196 -6.38 2.02 -26.17
C ARG A 196 -6.29 2.69 -27.54
N LYS A 197 -5.36 2.25 -28.37
CA LYS A 197 -5.20 2.72 -29.74
C LYS A 197 -6.44 2.44 -30.60
N GLU A 198 -7.06 1.26 -30.46
CA GLU A 198 -8.33 0.94 -31.13
C GLU A 198 -9.48 1.88 -30.71
N LYS A 199 -9.41 2.45 -29.51
CA LYS A 199 -10.38 3.45 -28.98
C LYS A 199 -9.98 4.91 -29.25
N GLY A 200 -8.82 5.15 -29.86
CA GLY A 200 -8.27 6.51 -30.03
C GLY A 200 -7.77 7.16 -28.74
N GLU A 201 -7.45 6.36 -27.72
CA GLU A 201 -6.88 6.82 -26.44
C GLU A 201 -5.34 6.83 -26.50
N GLU A 202 -4.71 7.74 -25.76
CA GLU A 202 -3.26 7.84 -25.65
C GLU A 202 -2.64 6.59 -25.01
N GLU A 203 -1.44 6.23 -25.46
CA GLU A 203 -0.67 5.13 -24.87
C GLU A 203 -0.29 5.45 -23.41
N VAL A 204 -0.27 4.41 -22.59
CA VAL A 204 0.10 4.52 -21.18
C VAL A 204 1.26 3.59 -20.87
N GLU A 205 2.00 3.92 -19.82
CA GLU A 205 3.09 3.10 -19.30
C GLU A 205 2.82 2.71 -17.85
N PHE A 206 3.67 1.83 -17.33
CA PHE A 206 3.56 1.38 -15.95
C PHE A 206 3.87 2.50 -14.97
N ASP A 207 2.97 2.71 -14.00
CA ASP A 207 3.16 3.59 -12.86
C ASP A 207 2.88 2.80 -11.58
N TYR A 208 3.71 2.97 -10.56
CA TYR A 208 3.32 2.62 -9.20
C TYR A 208 2.29 3.64 -8.72
N LEU A 209 1.25 3.17 -8.03
CA LEU A 209 0.15 4.02 -7.61
C LEU A 209 -0.14 3.84 -6.11
N VAL A 210 -0.47 4.95 -5.45
CA VAL A 210 -1.31 4.95 -4.26
C VAL A 210 -2.76 5.04 -4.71
N LEU A 211 -3.58 4.11 -4.24
CA LEU A 211 -5.03 4.10 -4.45
C LEU A 211 -5.74 4.25 -3.11
N CYS A 212 -6.97 4.76 -3.14
CA CYS A 212 -7.85 4.67 -1.98
C CYS A 212 -8.54 3.30 -1.94
N ASN A 213 -8.40 2.57 -0.82
CA ASN A 213 -9.04 1.26 -0.59
C ASN A 213 -10.04 1.26 0.58
N LYS A 214 -10.64 2.42 0.86
CA LYS A 214 -11.75 2.56 1.80
C LYS A 214 -12.76 3.53 1.21
N ILE A 215 -14.02 3.12 1.10
CA ILE A 215 -15.06 3.96 0.51
C ILE A 215 -15.15 5.30 1.23
N CYS A 216 -14.84 6.37 0.49
CA CYS A 216 -14.71 7.73 1.04
C CYS A 216 -15.62 8.74 0.34
N GLY A 217 -16.58 8.29 -0.48
CA GLY A 217 -17.59 9.14 -1.14
C GLY A 217 -17.60 9.01 -2.68
N SER A 218 -18.20 9.99 -3.36
CA SER A 218 -18.57 9.91 -4.79
C SER A 218 -17.41 9.77 -5.77
N SER A 219 -16.23 10.31 -5.47
CA SER A 219 -15.05 10.20 -6.34
C SER A 219 -13.96 9.28 -5.76
N HIS A 220 -14.36 8.33 -4.90
CA HIS A 220 -13.46 7.35 -4.29
C HIS A 220 -12.53 6.65 -5.31
N TYR A 221 -13.07 6.28 -6.48
CA TYR A 221 -12.34 5.57 -7.54
C TYR A 221 -11.26 6.40 -8.24
N ASN A 222 -11.34 7.74 -8.16
CA ASN A 222 -10.45 8.63 -8.91
C ASN A 222 -9.28 9.17 -8.06
N MET A 223 -9.22 8.76 -6.79
CA MET A 223 -8.24 9.25 -5.82
C MET A 223 -6.93 8.44 -5.91
N GLN A 224 -6.10 8.78 -6.89
CA GLN A 224 -4.81 8.15 -7.12
C GLN A 224 -3.64 9.14 -7.03
N LEU A 225 -2.47 8.65 -6.61
CA LEU A 225 -1.20 9.38 -6.64
C LEU A 225 -0.13 8.49 -7.26
N LYS A 226 0.67 9.04 -8.18
CA LYS A 226 1.77 8.30 -8.80
C LYS A 226 2.96 8.22 -7.85
N ILE A 227 3.58 7.06 -7.78
CA ILE A 227 4.84 6.82 -7.10
C ILE A 227 5.91 6.54 -8.16
N VAL A 228 7.05 7.22 -8.06
CA VAL A 228 8.23 6.97 -8.88
C VAL A 228 9.30 6.39 -7.98
N VAL A 229 9.71 5.15 -8.23
CA VAL A 229 10.82 4.53 -7.50
C VAL A 229 12.10 4.78 -8.28
N ASP A 230 13.00 5.56 -7.69
CA ASP A 230 14.26 5.97 -8.30
C ASP A 230 15.46 5.24 -7.68
N GLU A 231 16.57 5.20 -8.42
CA GLU A 231 17.87 4.96 -7.80
C GLU A 231 18.22 6.10 -6.84
N GLN A 232 18.92 5.82 -5.73
CA GLN A 232 19.21 6.80 -4.67
C GLN A 232 19.80 8.11 -5.22
N THR A 233 20.73 8.01 -6.18
CA THR A 233 21.39 9.19 -6.78
C THR A 233 20.44 10.06 -7.60
N ASN A 234 19.42 9.47 -8.22
CA ASN A 234 18.40 10.21 -8.97
C ASN A 234 17.37 10.83 -8.03
N PHE A 235 16.96 10.09 -6.99
CA PHE A 235 16.13 10.61 -5.92
C PHE A 235 16.77 11.83 -5.26
N ASP A 236 18.05 11.78 -4.90
CA ASP A 236 18.75 12.91 -4.26
C ASP A 236 18.85 14.14 -5.17
N LYS A 237 19.04 13.93 -6.48
CA LYS A 237 19.02 15.02 -7.47
C LYS A 237 17.64 15.64 -7.56
N TRP A 238 16.60 14.80 -7.60
CA TRP A 238 15.21 15.25 -7.64
C TRP A 238 14.82 16.01 -6.36
N LEU A 239 15.21 15.51 -5.19
CA LEU A 239 14.87 16.13 -3.91
C LEU A 239 15.45 17.55 -3.80
N LYS A 240 16.66 17.77 -4.33
CA LYS A 240 17.31 19.10 -4.37
C LYS A 240 16.59 20.13 -5.24
N THR A 241 15.72 19.72 -6.17
CA THR A 241 14.90 20.65 -6.95
C THR A 241 13.63 21.05 -6.23
N GLN A 242 13.26 20.35 -5.15
CA GLN A 242 12.09 20.66 -4.37
C GLN A 242 12.37 21.84 -3.42
N LYS A 243 11.33 22.62 -3.14
CA LYS A 243 11.38 23.73 -2.19
C LYS A 243 10.78 23.30 -0.87
N THR A 244 11.37 23.74 0.24
CA THR A 244 10.77 23.55 1.57
C THR A 244 9.54 24.45 1.74
N PHE A 245 8.72 24.22 2.77
CA PHE A 245 7.65 25.14 3.14
C PHE A 245 8.17 26.56 3.40
N ALA A 246 9.29 26.71 4.10
CA ALA A 246 9.90 28.02 4.36
C ALA A 246 10.32 28.76 3.08
N GLN A 247 10.67 28.02 2.02
CA GLN A 247 11.04 28.59 0.71
C GLN A 247 9.82 28.85 -0.19
N SER A 248 8.72 28.13 0.04
CA SER A 248 7.49 28.22 -0.77
C SER A 248 6.51 29.27 -0.25
N ASN A 249 6.60 29.65 1.02
CA ASN A 249 5.77 30.66 1.68
C ASN A 249 6.32 32.11 1.58
N LYS A 250 7.31 32.36 0.72
CA LYS A 250 7.83 33.70 0.38
C LYS A 250 7.43 34.10 -1.03
#